data_AF-A0A969XSD0-F1
#
_entry.id   AF-A0A969XSD0-F1
#
_cell.length_a   1.000
_cell.length_b   1.000
_cell.length_c   1.000
_cell.angle_alpha   90.00
_cell.angle_beta   90.00
_cell.angle_gamma   90.00
#
_symmetry.space_group_name_H-M   'P 1'
#
loop_
_entity.id
_entity.type
_entity.pdbx_description
1 polymer ?
#
loop_
_entity_poly.entity_id
_entity_poly.type
_entity_poly.pdbx_seq_one_letter_code
_entity_poly.pdbx_strand_id
1 'polypeptide(L)'
;MTMAGLQTGPDRWLTSYDPVERGAILDHKYFLGIEMGFDPGLLCAIESWEARYAADWRRRRLAADWAAQWIEIERYRDELARSGHREITLEDAARGWIASYAADWRRRRTDQAST
;
A
#
# COMPACT_ATOMS: atom_id res chain seq x y z
N MET A 1 -18.00 -24.67 -22.37
CA MET A 1 -16.53 -24.57 -22.26
C MET A 1 -16.16 -23.20 -22.80
N THR A 2 -16.17 -22.19 -21.92
CA THR A 2 -16.09 -20.78 -22.31
C THR A 2 -14.62 -20.37 -22.32
N MET A 3 -14.15 -19.87 -23.47
CA MET A 3 -12.80 -19.39 -23.69
C MET A 3 -12.50 -18.24 -22.71
N ALA A 4 -11.49 -18.44 -21.86
CA ALA A 4 -10.92 -17.36 -21.06
C ALA A 4 -10.41 -16.27 -22.02
N GLY A 5 -11.02 -15.09 -21.96
CA GLY A 5 -10.61 -13.95 -22.75
C GLY A 5 -9.15 -13.60 -22.44
N LEU A 6 -8.30 -13.72 -23.46
CA LEU A 6 -6.96 -13.16 -23.45
C LEU A 6 -7.08 -11.66 -23.18
N GLN A 7 -6.68 -11.23 -21.98
CA GLN A 7 -6.75 -9.84 -21.54
C GLN A 7 -5.62 -9.06 -22.22
N THR A 8 -5.86 -8.64 -23.47
CA THR A 8 -4.91 -7.93 -24.35
C THR A 8 -5.06 -6.41 -24.25
N GLY A 9 -5.21 -5.89 -23.03
CA GLY A 9 -5.22 -4.45 -22.76
C GLY A 9 -3.87 -3.93 -22.24
N PRO A 10 -3.60 -2.61 -22.36
CA PRO A 10 -2.44 -1.97 -21.76
C PRO A 10 -2.33 -2.23 -20.24
N ASP A 11 -3.45 -2.53 -19.58
CA ASP A 11 -3.54 -2.76 -18.13
C ASP A 11 -2.94 -4.10 -17.66
N ARG A 12 -2.63 -5.03 -18.58
CA ARG A 12 -2.07 -6.34 -18.19
C ARG A 12 -0.73 -6.24 -17.46
N TRP A 13 0.02 -5.17 -17.69
CA TRP A 13 1.32 -4.97 -17.05
C TRP A 13 1.17 -4.50 -15.59
N LEU A 14 0.03 -3.90 -15.24
CA LEU A 14 -0.24 -3.40 -13.89
C LEU A 14 -0.84 -4.48 -12.97
N THR A 15 -1.31 -5.61 -13.49
CA THR A 15 -1.95 -6.65 -12.68
C THR A 15 -1.01 -7.31 -11.67
N SER A 16 0.30 -7.27 -11.94
CA SER A 16 1.35 -7.76 -11.04
C SER A 16 1.59 -6.85 -9.82
N TYR A 17 1.01 -5.65 -9.82
CA TYR A 17 1.18 -4.64 -8.77
C TYR A 17 -0.07 -4.51 -7.92
N ASP A 18 0.10 -4.19 -6.64
CA ASP A 18 -1.02 -3.81 -5.78
C ASP A 18 -1.59 -2.45 -6.20
N PRO A 19 -2.85 -2.10 -5.84
CA PRO A 19 -3.48 -0.85 -6.27
C PRO A 19 -2.68 0.42 -5.97
N VAL A 20 -1.94 0.46 -4.86
CA VAL A 20 -1.15 1.62 -4.44
C VAL A 20 0.14 1.72 -5.25
N GLU A 21 0.79 0.59 -5.53
CA GLU A 21 1.92 0.54 -6.45
C GLU A 21 1.52 0.94 -7.88
N ARG A 22 0.31 0.56 -8.33
CA ARG A 22 -0.21 1.01 -9.63
C ARG A 22 -0.32 2.53 -9.68
N GLY A 23 -0.85 3.16 -8.63
CA GLY A 23 -0.90 4.62 -8.52
C GLY A 23 0.51 5.24 -8.63
N ALA A 24 1.46 4.74 -7.86
CA ALA A 24 2.84 5.23 -7.89
C ALA A 24 3.53 5.05 -9.27
N ILE A 25 3.25 3.97 -9.98
CA ILE A 25 3.75 3.74 -11.34
C ILE A 25 3.12 4.71 -12.34
N LEU A 26 1.82 5.01 -12.20
CA LEU A 26 1.14 5.97 -13.06
C LEU A 26 1.61 7.41 -12.82
N ASP A 27 1.86 7.78 -11.56
CA ASP A 27 2.50 9.06 -11.22
C ASP A 27 3.90 9.14 -11.82
N HIS A 28 4.69 8.06 -11.69
CA HIS A 28 6.02 7.99 -12.32
C HIS A 28 5.95 8.14 -13.84
N LYS A 29 5.01 7.46 -14.50
CA LYS A 29 4.76 7.58 -15.96
C LYS A 29 4.48 9.03 -16.34
N TYR A 30 3.65 9.73 -15.57
CA TYR A 30 3.31 11.13 -15.81
C TYR A 30 4.55 12.03 -15.74
N PHE A 31 5.34 11.95 -14.67
CA PHE A 31 6.56 12.76 -14.54
C PHE A 31 7.63 12.39 -15.56
N LEU A 32 7.78 11.11 -15.87
CA LEU A 32 8.67 10.64 -16.92
C LEU A 32 8.28 11.23 -18.28
N GLY A 33 6.99 11.35 -18.58
CA GLY A 33 6.53 11.97 -19.82
C GLY A 33 6.84 13.46 -19.92
N ILE A 34 6.80 14.18 -18.79
CA ILE A 34 7.27 15.58 -18.72
C ILE A 34 8.76 15.64 -19.02
N GLU A 35 9.57 14.76 -18.41
CA GLU A 35 11.02 14.72 -18.62
C GLU A 35 11.42 14.36 -20.06
N MET A 36 10.69 13.43 -20.68
CA MET A 36 10.97 12.96 -22.05
C MET A 36 10.36 13.86 -23.14
N GLY A 37 9.39 14.71 -22.80
CA GLY A 37 8.67 15.57 -23.75
C GLY A 37 7.61 14.85 -24.59
N PHE A 38 7.26 13.60 -24.24
CA PHE A 38 6.19 12.81 -24.86
C PHE A 38 5.64 11.79 -23.87
N ASP A 39 4.45 11.23 -24.13
CA ASP A 39 3.85 10.22 -23.24
C ASP A 39 4.52 8.84 -23.43
N PRO A 40 5.27 8.31 -22.43
CA PRO A 40 5.91 7.02 -22.56
C PRO A 40 4.88 5.89 -22.45
N GLY A 41 5.15 4.77 -23.12
CA GLY A 41 4.35 3.56 -22.96
C GLY A 41 4.43 3.01 -21.53
N LEU A 42 3.36 2.35 -21.06
CA LEU A 42 3.27 1.86 -19.69
C LEU A 42 4.41 0.89 -19.30
N LEU A 43 4.81 0.01 -20.22
CA LEU A 43 5.93 -0.90 -19.97
C LEU A 43 7.25 -0.15 -19.74
N CYS A 44 7.51 0.90 -20.53
CA CYS A 44 8.70 1.73 -20.37
C CYS A 44 8.69 2.46 -19.01
N ALA A 45 7.53 2.96 -18.58
CA ALA A 45 7.39 3.57 -17.27
C ALA A 45 7.63 2.55 -16.13
N ILE A 46 7.10 1.33 -16.25
CA ILE A 46 7.32 0.25 -15.27
C ILE A 46 8.81 -0.11 -15.18
N GLU A 47 9.48 -0.32 -16.31
CA GLU A 47 10.91 -0.64 -16.33
C GLU A 47 11.75 0.48 -15.71
N SER A 48 11.44 1.74 -16.06
CA SER A 48 12.07 2.93 -15.47
C SER A 48 11.84 3.02 -13.96
N TRP A 49 10.62 2.75 -13.51
CA TRP A 49 10.24 2.76 -12.10
C TRP A 49 10.94 1.66 -11.30
N GLU A 50 10.91 0.41 -11.77
CA GLU A 50 11.57 -0.73 -11.13
C GLU A 50 13.09 -0.54 -11.03
N ALA A 51 13.71 0.01 -12.08
CA ALA A 51 15.15 0.18 -12.12
C ALA A 51 15.68 1.22 -11.12
N ARG A 52 14.87 2.21 -10.72
CA ARG A 52 15.39 3.41 -10.02
C ARG A 52 14.61 3.83 -8.78
N TYR A 53 13.30 3.56 -8.71
CA TYR A 53 12.41 4.16 -7.71
C TYR A 53 11.71 3.13 -6.83
N ALA A 54 11.38 1.95 -7.38
CA ALA A 54 10.51 0.98 -6.72
C ALA A 54 11.05 0.52 -5.35
N ALA A 55 12.34 0.18 -5.25
CA ALA A 55 12.93 -0.30 -4.01
C ALA A 55 12.85 0.72 -2.87
N ASP A 56 13.21 1.98 -3.15
CA ASP A 56 13.15 3.04 -2.16
C ASP A 56 11.71 3.43 -1.80
N TRP A 57 10.82 3.47 -2.79
CA TRP A 57 9.40 3.72 -2.58
C TRP A 57 8.77 2.64 -1.68
N ARG A 58 9.00 1.36 -1.98
CA ARG A 58 8.50 0.23 -1.16
C ARG A 58 9.01 0.30 0.27
N ARG A 59 10.30 0.64 0.46
CA ARG A 59 10.89 0.82 1.79
C ARG A 59 10.25 1.96 2.56
N ARG A 60 10.06 3.12 1.92
CA ARG A 60 9.40 4.29 2.55
C ARG A 60 7.95 3.97 2.90
N ARG A 61 7.23 3.29 2.03
CA ARG A 61 5.87 2.81 2.30
C ARG A 61 5.83 1.87 3.49
N LEU A 62 6.70 0.86 3.54
CA LEU A 62 6.76 -0.07 4.68
C LEU A 62 7.01 0.67 6.01
N ALA A 63 7.92 1.65 6.01
CA ALA A 63 8.18 2.46 7.20
C ALA A 63 6.96 3.30 7.61
N ALA A 64 6.25 3.91 6.66
CA ALA A 64 5.04 4.67 6.92
C ALA A 64 3.88 3.79 7.42
N ASP A 65 3.74 2.57 6.88
CA ASP A 65 2.75 1.60 7.32
C ASP A 65 3.06 1.07 8.71
N TRP A 66 4.33 0.84 9.04
CA TRP A 66 4.76 0.49 10.38
C TRP A 66 4.44 1.58 11.40
N ALA A 67 4.83 2.83 11.10
CA ALA A 67 4.58 3.96 11.99
C ALA A 67 3.08 4.17 12.25
N ALA A 68 2.25 3.95 11.24
CA ALA A 68 0.81 4.07 11.39
C ALA A 68 0.18 2.91 12.16
N GLN A 69 0.62 1.67 11.93
CA GLN A 69 0.18 0.52 12.74
C GLN A 69 0.51 0.74 14.22
N TRP A 70 1.69 1.31 14.50
CA TRP A 70 2.09 1.64 15.86
C TRP A 70 1.13 2.61 16.55
N ILE A 71 0.75 3.70 15.88
CA ILE A 71 -0.21 4.69 16.40
C ILE A 71 -1.56 4.05 16.74
N GLU A 72 -2.05 3.13 15.91
CA GLU A 72 -3.32 2.44 16.16
C GLU A 72 -3.25 1.47 17.34
N ILE A 73 -2.12 0.77 17.50
CA ILE A 73 -1.88 -0.12 18.64
C ILE A 73 -1.81 0.70 19.94
N GLU A 74 -1.10 1.83 19.94
CA GLU A 74 -1.05 2.73 21.09
C GLU A 74 -2.42 3.28 21.44
N ARG A 75 -3.18 3.75 20.44
CA ARG A 75 -4.55 4.22 20.64
C ARG A 75 -5.44 3.13 21.25
N TYR A 76 -5.34 1.90 20.75
CA TYR A 76 -6.11 0.77 21.27
C TYR A 76 -5.71 0.43 22.73
N ARG A 77 -4.42 0.45 23.05
CA ARG A 77 -3.93 0.31 24.43
C ARG A 77 -4.54 1.37 25.34
N ASP A 78 -4.52 2.62 24.92
CA ASP A 78 -5.04 3.75 25.72
C ASP A 78 -6.58 3.68 25.88
N GLU A 79 -7.30 3.16 24.88
CA GLU A 79 -8.73 2.84 24.99
C GLU A 79 -8.98 1.75 26.05
N LEU A 80 -8.22 0.66 26.04
CA LEU A 80 -8.36 -0.42 27.03
C LEU A 80 -7.97 0.01 28.45
N ALA A 81 -6.94 0.84 28.60
CA ALA A 81 -6.54 1.39 29.89
C ALA A 81 -7.65 2.28 30.48
N ARG A 82 -8.33 3.07 29.64
CA ARG A 82 -9.47 3.91 30.05
C ARG A 82 -10.72 3.11 30.42
N SER A 83 -10.93 1.93 29.84
CA SER A 83 -12.09 1.08 30.12
C SER A 83 -12.00 0.27 31.41
N GLY A 84 -11.02 0.54 32.27
CA GLY A 84 -10.95 -0.04 33.63
C GLY A 84 -10.14 -1.33 33.74
N HIS A 85 -9.27 -1.60 32.78
CA HIS A 85 -8.31 -2.70 32.89
C HIS A 85 -6.97 -2.18 33.42
N ARG A 86 -6.45 -2.91 34.41
CA ARG A 86 -5.05 -2.96 34.86
C ARG A 86 -4.08 -2.57 33.73
N GLU A 87 -2.97 -1.92 34.07
CA GLU A 87 -1.89 -1.56 33.15
C GLU A 87 -1.69 -2.64 32.06
N ILE A 88 -2.06 -2.29 30.83
CA ILE A 88 -1.97 -3.20 29.68
C ILE A 88 -0.63 -2.96 29.03
N THR A 89 0.15 -4.02 28.93
CA THR A 89 1.43 -3.97 28.23
C THR A 89 1.20 -3.68 26.76
N LEU A 90 2.18 -3.04 26.11
CA LEU A 90 2.09 -2.78 24.68
C LEU A 90 2.00 -4.08 23.87
N GLU A 91 2.62 -5.16 24.34
CA GLU A 91 2.56 -6.46 23.68
C GLU A 91 1.14 -7.04 23.68
N ASP A 92 0.45 -6.99 24.81
CA ASP A 92 -0.92 -7.49 24.93
C ASP A 92 -1.89 -6.66 24.07
N ALA A 93 -1.73 -5.34 24.06
CA ALA A 93 -2.50 -4.45 23.21
C ALA A 93 -2.24 -4.73 21.72
N ALA A 94 -0.98 -4.92 21.32
CA ALA A 94 -0.61 -5.26 19.95
C ALA A 94 -1.25 -6.59 19.52
N ARG A 95 -1.19 -7.62 20.37
CA ARG A 95 -1.77 -8.94 20.09
C ARG A 95 -3.29 -8.86 19.92
N GLY A 96 -3.97 -8.17 20.82
CA GLY A 96 -5.42 -7.94 20.74
C GLY A 96 -5.80 -7.15 19.50
N TRP A 97 -5.08 -6.07 19.20
CA TRP A 97 -5.33 -5.25 18.04
C TRP A 97 -5.13 -6.01 16.72
N ILE A 98 -4.06 -6.80 16.64
CA ILE A 98 -3.77 -7.65 15.48
C ILE A 98 -4.89 -8.66 15.23
N ALA A 99 -5.37 -9.31 16.30
CA ALA A 99 -6.42 -10.31 16.21
C ALA A 99 -7.78 -9.71 15.80
N SER A 100 -8.09 -8.48 16.22
CA SER A 100 -9.42 -7.89 16.07
C SER A 100 -9.54 -6.86 14.94
N TYR A 101 -8.49 -6.11 14.61
CA TYR A 101 -8.62 -4.89 13.78
C TYR A 101 -7.62 -4.80 12.62
N ALA A 102 -6.47 -5.48 12.68
CA ALA A 102 -5.40 -5.27 11.70
C ALA A 102 -5.81 -5.54 10.25
N ALA A 103 -6.59 -6.59 9.99
CA ALA A 103 -7.01 -6.95 8.64
C ALA A 103 -7.91 -5.88 8.01
N ASP A 104 -8.93 -5.44 8.73
CA ASP A 104 -9.86 -4.41 8.29
C ASP A 104 -9.17 -3.04 8.16
N TRP A 105 -8.26 -2.71 9.08
CA TRP A 105 -7.46 -1.50 9.00
C TRP A 105 -6.58 -1.46 7.74
N ARG A 106 -5.84 -2.56 7.45
CA ARG A 106 -5.00 -2.65 6.24
C ARG A 106 -5.84 -2.55 4.97
N ARG A 107 -7.01 -3.19 4.91
CA ARG A 107 -7.92 -3.11 3.76
C ARG A 107 -8.34 -1.68 3.47
N ARG A 108 -8.86 -0.96 4.47
CA ARG A 108 -9.29 0.45 4.33
C ARG A 108 -8.16 1.36 3.85
N ARG A 109 -6.93 1.10 4.30
CA ARG A 109 -5.75 1.85 3.85
C ARG A 109 -5.43 1.64 2.38
N THR A 110 -5.51 0.40 1.90
CA THR A 110 -5.31 0.10 0.48
C THR A 110 -6.38 0.79 -0.37
N ASP A 111 -7.64 0.81 0.10
CA ASP A 111 -8.76 1.45 -0.61
C ASP A 111 -8.61 2.99 -0.66
N GLN A 112 -8.21 3.63 0.45
CA GLN A 112 -7.99 5.08 0.51
C GLN A 112 -6.84 5.54 -0.37
N ALA A 113 -5.82 4.73 -0.56
CA ALA A 113 -4.70 5.02 -1.46
C ALA A 113 -5.02 4.74 -2.93
N SER A 114 -6.20 4.19 -3.23
CA SER A 114 -6.71 3.91 -4.58
C SER A 114 -7.76 4.92 -5.06
N THR A 115 -8.13 5.90 -4.24
CA THR A 115 -9.14 6.94 -4.53
C THR A 115 -8.46 8.29 -4.74
#